data_AF-A0A934VF98-F1
#
_entry.id   AF-A0A934VF98-F1
#
_cell.length_a   1.000
_cell.length_b   1.000
_cell.length_c   1.000
_cell.angle_alpha   90.00
_cell.angle_beta   90.00
_cell.angle_gamma   90.00
#
_symmetry.space_group_name_H-M   'P 1'
#
loop_
_entity.id
_entity.type
_entity.pdbx_description
1 polymer ?
#
loop_
_entity_poly.entity_id
_entity_poly.type
_entity_poly.pdbx_seq_one_letter_code
_entity_poly.pdbx_strand_id
1 'polypeptide(L)'
;MLRLLTLLCLAGLGLGLSADALLYTLDGSKSGPLPALTPGLHSDYAEGTWSRLPRFHTLDGMSHGVVSSPDLSIRKRDDHFACRFHGILHVTDAGTHQFTLTSDDGSKLRIAGETIIDLDGLHSATAKSATVDLKQGFYPFELSYFEATVSEKLELNVTFPDGRRGPIPPQLLLHPADRAFSAGEKTLQSEVVHHKEPYLLRLKVDFSAARDLEPLIGRIHEAFTSSWAPTLDLLGQHSDAASKVVHVTFKPGIKAPAYAEGRNITISTAHLRRNPEDTIGVFIHELSHVLQDYRGRGPGWFTEGSADYVRFKLNPDDAWARHCRRNIQRDNPFGSYWPSTAFLLYLEATYQKPIVKAVSQSIIAENYQPGIWQDITGKSLEALAAEYAKSSWTPE
;
A
#
# COMPACT_ATOMS: atom_id res chain seq x y z
N MET A 1 51.46 30.04 -17.40
CA MET A 1 51.45 29.18 -16.20
C MET A 1 49.99 28.92 -15.86
N LEU A 2 49.27 27.92 -16.39
CA LEU A 2 49.45 26.46 -16.37
C LEU A 2 49.54 25.86 -14.95
N ARG A 3 48.46 25.13 -14.59
CA ARG A 3 48.30 24.05 -13.57
C ARG A 3 48.28 24.50 -12.09
N LEU A 4 47.41 23.98 -11.21
CA LEU A 4 46.99 22.58 -11.07
C LEU A 4 45.62 22.44 -10.37
N LEU A 5 44.94 21.34 -10.72
CA LEU A 5 43.66 20.80 -10.27
C LEU A 5 43.43 20.82 -8.75
N THR A 6 42.17 21.00 -8.37
CA THR A 6 41.50 20.03 -7.47
C THR A 6 40.07 19.81 -7.94
N LEU A 7 39.94 19.19 -9.12
CA LEU A 7 38.81 18.31 -9.41
C LEU A 7 38.98 17.12 -8.46
N LEU A 8 38.27 17.13 -7.33
CA LEU A 8 38.09 15.91 -6.55
C LEU A 8 37.03 15.09 -7.25
N CYS A 9 37.51 14.08 -7.97
CA CYS A 9 36.74 12.95 -8.48
C CYS A 9 35.75 12.48 -7.41
N LEU A 10 34.45 12.71 -7.63
CA LEU A 10 33.36 12.05 -6.89
C LEU A 10 32.90 10.80 -7.62
N ALA A 11 33.85 10.09 -8.22
CA ALA A 11 33.70 8.70 -8.63
C ALA A 11 34.50 7.85 -7.63
N GLY A 12 33.79 7.23 -6.68
CA GLY A 12 34.37 6.23 -5.78
C GLY A 12 34.89 6.75 -4.44
N LEU A 13 34.03 7.37 -3.63
CA LEU A 13 34.10 7.41 -2.16
C LEU A 13 32.71 7.83 -1.67
N GLY A 14 32.01 6.92 -1.00
CA GLY A 14 30.72 7.20 -0.38
C GLY A 14 30.87 8.23 0.73
N LEU A 15 30.78 9.51 0.39
CA LEU A 15 30.57 10.59 1.34
C LEU A 15 29.06 10.73 1.52
N GLY A 16 28.51 9.96 2.47
CA GLY A 16 27.16 10.23 2.97
C GLY A 16 27.13 11.64 3.53
N LEU A 17 26.27 12.49 2.97
CA LEU A 17 25.91 13.77 3.58
C LEU A 17 25.35 13.47 4.98
N SER A 18 25.91 14.16 5.99
CA SER A 18 25.71 13.92 7.43
C SER A 18 24.24 13.83 7.87
N ALA A 19 24.00 13.07 8.94
CA ALA A 19 22.71 12.82 9.60
C ALA A 19 22.01 14.06 10.22
N ASP A 20 22.52 15.28 9.98
CA ASP A 20 22.03 16.54 10.53
C ASP A 20 21.36 17.47 9.49
N ALA A 21 21.29 17.08 8.22
CA ALA A 21 20.60 17.87 7.21
C ALA A 21 19.08 17.85 7.49
N LEU A 22 18.41 19.00 7.38
CA LEU A 22 16.95 19.13 7.61
C LEU A 22 16.29 19.54 6.29
N LEU A 23 15.07 19.04 6.05
CA LEU A 23 14.24 19.54 4.95
C LEU A 23 13.82 20.98 5.23
N TYR A 24 13.74 21.80 4.19
CA TYR A 24 13.21 23.15 4.26
C TYR A 24 11.82 23.24 3.62
N THR A 25 10.94 24.01 4.23
CA THR A 25 9.72 24.57 3.63
C THR A 25 10.02 25.90 2.94
N LEU A 26 9.12 26.42 2.09
CA LEU A 26 9.37 27.68 1.37
C LEU A 26 9.51 28.90 2.30
N ASP A 27 8.89 28.88 3.49
CA ASP A 27 9.08 29.92 4.53
C ASP A 27 10.46 29.84 5.22
N GLY A 28 11.26 28.83 4.88
CA GLY A 28 12.59 28.59 5.43
C GLY A 28 12.60 27.95 6.81
N SER A 29 11.46 27.41 7.29
CA SER A 29 11.43 26.56 8.48
C SER A 29 11.93 25.14 8.17
N LYS A 30 12.40 24.44 9.22
CA LYS A 30 13.02 23.13 9.12
C LYS A 30 12.01 22.03 9.43
N SER A 31 11.83 21.07 8.53
CA SER A 31 10.90 19.94 8.67
C SER A 31 11.64 18.60 8.82
N GLY A 32 12.21 18.35 10.00
CA GLY A 32 12.76 17.04 10.38
C GLY A 32 14.06 16.60 9.66
N PRO A 33 14.75 15.57 10.19
CA PRO A 33 16.02 15.06 9.66
C PRO A 33 15.86 14.43 8.28
N LEU A 34 16.84 14.66 7.41
CA LEU A 34 17.00 14.01 6.12
C LEU A 34 17.70 12.65 6.28
N PRO A 35 17.20 11.60 5.62
CA PRO A 35 17.97 10.37 5.46
C PRO A 35 19.23 10.63 4.61
N ALA A 36 20.15 9.65 4.56
CA ALA A 36 21.25 9.69 3.61
C ALA A 36 20.70 9.92 2.19
N LEU A 37 21.37 10.75 1.39
CA LEU A 37 20.92 11.12 0.04
C LEU A 37 21.88 10.55 -1.01
N THR A 38 21.34 10.15 -2.15
CA THR A 38 22.06 9.65 -3.33
C THR A 38 21.66 10.49 -4.57
N PRO A 39 22.56 10.71 -5.54
CA PRO A 39 22.23 11.44 -6.77
C PRO A 39 21.10 10.80 -7.59
N GLY A 40 20.24 11.64 -8.17
CA GLY A 40 19.11 11.26 -9.01
C GLY A 40 17.75 11.44 -8.34
N LEU A 41 16.66 11.34 -9.10
CA LEU A 41 15.27 11.36 -8.62
C LEU A 41 14.64 9.99 -8.80
N HIS A 42 13.69 9.62 -7.94
CA HIS A 42 12.79 8.52 -8.25
C HIS A 42 11.90 8.90 -9.44
N SER A 43 11.62 7.94 -10.30
CA SER A 43 10.69 8.08 -11.42
C SER A 43 9.56 7.06 -11.33
N ASP A 44 8.34 7.51 -11.59
CA ASP A 44 7.16 6.68 -11.81
C ASP A 44 6.69 6.90 -13.25
N TYR A 45 6.34 5.82 -13.94
CA TYR A 45 5.81 5.83 -15.29
C TYR A 45 4.54 5.00 -15.37
N ALA A 46 3.49 5.59 -15.94
CA ALA A 46 2.18 4.97 -16.10
C ALA A 46 1.66 5.15 -17.54
N GLU A 47 0.80 4.23 -17.95
CA GLU A 47 0.20 4.21 -19.28
C GLU A 47 -1.32 4.32 -19.15
N GLY A 48 -1.93 5.18 -19.93
CA GLY A 48 -3.36 5.48 -19.80
C GLY A 48 -3.76 6.77 -20.51
N THR A 49 -5.07 7.00 -20.58
CA THR A 49 -5.62 8.17 -21.28
C THR A 49 -6.05 9.21 -20.25
N TRP A 50 -5.48 10.41 -20.36
CA TRP A 50 -5.76 11.52 -19.46
C TRP A 50 -5.93 12.82 -20.22
N SER A 51 -6.74 13.72 -19.67
CA SER A 51 -6.85 15.12 -20.11
C SER A 51 -6.34 16.11 -19.06
N ARG A 52 -5.86 15.57 -17.93
CA ARG A 52 -5.24 16.23 -16.77
C ARG A 52 -4.35 15.24 -16.06
N LEU A 53 -3.37 15.71 -15.29
CA LEU A 53 -2.45 14.90 -14.51
C LEU A 53 -3.20 13.85 -13.68
N PRO A 54 -2.84 12.56 -13.80
CA PRO A 54 -3.44 11.53 -12.97
C PRO A 54 -3.03 11.69 -11.50
N ARG A 55 -3.86 11.12 -10.62
CA ARG A 55 -3.45 10.88 -9.24
C ARG A 55 -2.51 9.67 -9.23
N PHE A 56 -1.21 9.88 -9.40
CA PHE A 56 -0.21 8.79 -9.48
C PHE A 56 -0.32 7.75 -8.36
N HIS A 57 -0.69 8.14 -7.14
CA HIS A 57 -0.88 7.22 -6.01
C HIS A 57 -2.10 6.30 -6.12
N THR A 58 -2.98 6.50 -7.11
CA THR A 58 -4.14 5.65 -7.38
C THR A 58 -3.95 4.79 -8.63
N LEU A 59 -2.79 4.85 -9.28
CA LEU A 59 -2.52 4.10 -10.50
C LEU A 59 -1.87 2.76 -10.16
N ASP A 60 -2.41 1.68 -10.71
CA ASP A 60 -1.83 0.35 -10.64
C ASP A 60 -0.86 0.10 -11.81
N GLY A 61 0.07 -0.84 -11.63
CA GLY A 61 0.92 -1.31 -12.73
C GLY A 61 1.98 -0.31 -13.23
N MET A 62 2.29 0.73 -12.46
CA MET A 62 3.36 1.67 -12.79
C MET A 62 4.73 0.99 -12.78
N SER A 63 5.63 1.46 -13.64
CA SER A 63 7.05 1.13 -13.53
C SER A 63 7.80 2.22 -12.78
N HIS A 64 8.77 1.80 -11.98
CA HIS A 64 9.57 2.68 -11.14
C HIS A 64 11.04 2.65 -11.55
N GLY A 65 11.76 3.74 -11.29
CA GLY A 65 13.19 3.82 -11.54
C GLY A 65 13.86 4.97 -10.79
N VAL A 66 15.13 5.21 -11.16
CA VAL A 66 15.90 6.38 -10.73
C VAL A 66 16.50 7.02 -11.98
N VAL A 67 16.39 8.34 -12.09
CA VAL A 67 16.89 9.12 -13.22
C VAL A 67 17.78 10.27 -12.76
N SER A 68 18.74 10.68 -13.57
CA SER A 68 19.59 11.85 -13.28
C SER A 68 18.90 13.18 -13.55
N SER A 69 17.83 13.17 -14.36
CA SER A 69 17.12 14.36 -14.85
C SER A 69 15.65 14.03 -15.08
N PRO A 70 14.72 14.98 -14.81
CA PRO A 70 13.30 14.77 -15.01
C PRO A 70 12.91 15.05 -16.47
N ASP A 71 13.17 14.09 -17.35
CA ASP A 71 12.95 14.19 -18.80
C ASP A 71 12.22 12.95 -19.37
N LEU A 72 11.85 13.01 -20.64
CA LEU A 72 11.06 11.96 -21.31
C LEU A 72 11.88 10.74 -21.75
N SER A 73 13.10 10.52 -21.24
CA SER A 73 13.89 9.32 -21.54
C SER A 73 13.27 8.02 -20.99
N ILE A 74 12.40 8.12 -19.98
CA ILE A 74 11.72 6.96 -19.38
C ILE A 74 10.46 6.51 -20.14
N ARG A 75 10.03 7.27 -21.16
CA ARG A 75 8.81 6.96 -21.90
C ARG A 75 8.95 5.62 -22.63
N LYS A 76 7.85 4.86 -22.72
CA LYS A 76 7.80 3.59 -23.45
C LYS A 76 6.92 3.63 -24.69
N ARG A 77 6.21 4.75 -24.89
CA ARG A 77 5.33 5.06 -26.02
C ARG A 77 5.27 6.58 -26.18
N ASP A 78 4.77 7.03 -27.32
CA ASP A 78 4.71 8.44 -27.67
C ASP A 78 3.40 9.12 -27.23
N ASP A 79 2.32 8.37 -27.06
CA ASP A 79 1.01 8.89 -26.62
C ASP A 79 0.50 8.17 -25.37
N HIS A 80 -0.46 8.76 -24.65
CA HIS A 80 -1.18 8.12 -23.55
C HIS A 80 -0.27 7.57 -22.43
N PHE A 81 0.59 8.43 -21.91
CA PHE A 81 1.46 8.10 -20.79
C PHE A 81 1.57 9.24 -19.78
N ALA A 82 2.02 8.93 -18.57
CA ALA A 82 2.27 9.92 -17.52
C ALA A 82 3.55 9.57 -16.76
N CYS A 83 4.28 10.61 -16.36
CA CYS A 83 5.54 10.51 -15.64
C CYS A 83 5.50 11.35 -14.36
N ARG A 84 6.05 10.81 -13.26
CA ARG A 84 6.32 11.58 -12.04
C ARG A 84 7.78 11.43 -11.68
N PHE A 85 8.47 12.54 -11.46
CA PHE A 85 9.84 12.58 -10.97
C PHE A 85 9.85 13.22 -9.59
N HIS A 86 10.32 12.51 -8.57
CA HIS A 86 10.24 13.01 -7.21
C HIS A 86 11.48 12.67 -6.37
N GLY A 87 11.81 13.57 -5.45
CA GLY A 87 13.01 13.49 -4.62
C GLY A 87 13.27 14.79 -3.88
N ILE A 88 14.53 15.21 -3.88
CA ILE A 88 15.06 16.35 -3.15
C ILE A 88 15.86 17.24 -4.11
N LEU A 89 15.56 18.53 -4.11
CA LEU A 89 16.38 19.57 -4.71
C LEU A 89 17.34 20.12 -3.64
N HIS A 90 18.64 20.01 -3.89
CA HIS A 90 19.67 20.67 -3.09
C HIS A 90 19.95 22.06 -3.67
N VAL A 91 19.56 23.10 -2.94
CA VAL A 91 19.86 24.50 -3.26
C VAL A 91 21.18 24.86 -2.60
N THR A 92 22.21 25.11 -3.41
CA THR A 92 23.54 25.52 -2.95
C THR A 92 23.68 27.03 -2.85
N ASP A 93 23.04 27.75 -3.76
CA ASP A 93 23.13 29.21 -3.85
C ASP A 93 21.83 29.80 -3.30
N ALA A 94 21.88 30.51 -2.17
CA ALA A 94 20.69 31.17 -1.65
C ALA A 94 20.28 32.36 -2.53
N GLY A 95 18.98 32.56 -2.73
CA GLY A 95 18.43 33.71 -3.43
C GLY A 95 17.29 33.35 -4.38
N THR A 96 16.99 34.30 -5.26
CA THR A 96 15.90 34.23 -6.22
C THR A 96 16.23 33.29 -7.38
N HIS A 97 15.50 32.18 -7.49
CA HIS A 97 15.57 31.25 -8.62
C HIS A 97 14.34 31.43 -9.50
N GLN A 98 14.53 31.46 -10.82
CA GLN A 98 13.41 31.41 -11.76
C GLN A 98 13.35 30.06 -12.45
N PHE A 99 12.30 29.28 -12.17
CA PHE A 99 12.01 28.04 -12.86
C PHE A 99 11.18 28.34 -14.11
N THR A 100 11.49 27.66 -15.21
CA THR A 100 10.71 27.70 -16.46
C THR A 100 10.41 26.28 -16.89
N LEU A 101 9.14 25.92 -16.89
CA LEU A 101 8.63 24.61 -17.29
C LEU A 101 7.95 24.75 -18.64
N THR A 102 8.39 23.96 -19.61
CA THR A 102 7.76 23.84 -20.93
C THR A 102 7.19 22.44 -21.08
N SER A 103 5.90 22.31 -21.40
CA SER A 103 5.31 21.01 -21.70
C SER A 103 4.24 21.01 -22.78
N ASP A 104 4.08 19.83 -23.38
CA ASP A 104 3.02 19.38 -24.29
C ASP A 104 2.78 17.91 -23.94
N ASP A 105 1.67 17.46 -23.36
CA ASP A 105 0.58 18.22 -22.75
C ASP A 105 0.93 18.72 -21.33
N GLY A 106 0.20 18.28 -20.30
CA GLY A 106 0.11 18.95 -19.02
C GLY A 106 1.18 18.55 -18.02
N SER A 107 1.66 19.52 -17.24
CA SER A 107 2.70 19.32 -16.24
C SER A 107 2.52 20.17 -14.98
N LYS A 108 3.20 19.79 -13.90
CA LYS A 108 3.16 20.51 -12.62
C LYS A 108 4.47 20.37 -11.87
N LEU A 109 5.07 21.51 -11.50
CA LEU A 109 6.25 21.58 -10.66
C LEU A 109 5.87 21.95 -9.23
N ARG A 110 6.35 21.16 -8.28
CA ARG A 110 6.24 21.44 -6.85
C ARG A 110 7.62 21.46 -6.20
N ILE A 111 7.83 22.46 -5.34
CA ILE A 111 9.04 22.60 -4.52
C ILE A 111 8.59 22.87 -3.10
N ALA A 112 9.19 22.17 -2.14
CA ALA A 112 8.81 22.20 -0.74
C ALA A 112 7.32 21.85 -0.48
N GLY A 113 6.75 21.01 -1.34
CA GLY A 113 5.35 20.60 -1.27
C GLY A 113 4.36 21.63 -1.85
N GLU A 114 4.80 22.84 -2.17
CA GLU A 114 3.95 23.87 -2.77
C GLU A 114 4.00 23.83 -4.30
N THR A 115 2.90 24.21 -4.94
CA THR A 115 2.82 24.27 -6.41
C THR A 115 3.47 25.56 -6.90
N ILE A 116 4.59 25.42 -7.61
CA ILE A 116 5.36 26.55 -8.16
C ILE A 116 4.86 26.90 -9.56
N ILE A 117 4.67 25.87 -10.39
CA ILE A 117 4.10 26.02 -11.74
C ILE A 117 3.02 24.96 -11.90
N ASP A 118 1.80 25.41 -12.20
CA ASP A 118 0.70 24.57 -12.67
C ASP A 118 0.46 24.85 -14.15
N LEU A 119 0.74 23.86 -14.99
CA LEU A 119 0.55 23.86 -16.43
C LEU A 119 -0.22 22.57 -16.80
N ASP A 120 -1.22 22.21 -16.00
CA ASP A 120 -2.02 20.99 -16.19
C ASP A 120 -3.18 21.22 -17.20
N GLY A 121 -3.64 20.14 -17.83
CA GLY A 121 -4.63 20.16 -18.90
C GLY A 121 -4.02 19.87 -20.28
N LEU A 122 -4.90 19.75 -21.28
CA LEU A 122 -4.50 19.58 -22.68
C LEU A 122 -4.06 20.91 -23.28
N HIS A 123 -2.89 20.95 -23.90
CA HIS A 123 -2.38 22.11 -24.62
C HIS A 123 -1.11 21.76 -25.40
N SER A 124 -0.91 22.43 -26.54
CA SER A 124 0.38 22.39 -27.25
C SER A 124 1.53 22.94 -26.41
N ALA A 125 2.76 22.64 -26.82
CA ALA A 125 4.01 23.11 -26.21
C ALA A 125 3.96 24.55 -25.70
N THR A 126 3.80 24.71 -24.39
CA THR A 126 3.66 26.00 -23.71
C THR A 126 4.70 26.11 -22.62
N ALA A 127 5.30 27.29 -22.46
CA ALA A 127 6.24 27.58 -21.38
C ALA A 127 5.59 28.46 -20.30
N LYS A 128 5.84 28.14 -19.03
CA LYS A 128 5.44 28.96 -17.89
C LYS A 128 6.62 29.10 -16.93
N SER A 129 6.81 30.31 -16.42
CA SER A 129 7.87 30.62 -15.48
C SER A 129 7.31 31.05 -14.13
N ALA A 130 8.04 30.73 -13.07
CA ALA A 130 7.76 31.21 -11.71
C ALA A 130 9.07 31.46 -10.99
N THR A 131 9.07 32.47 -10.13
CA THR A 131 10.22 32.86 -9.32
C THR A 131 9.99 32.43 -7.88
N VAL A 132 11.01 31.84 -7.26
CA VAL A 132 10.98 31.36 -5.87
C VAL A 132 12.26 31.80 -5.16
N ASP A 133 12.12 32.43 -4.01
CA ASP A 133 13.25 32.73 -3.13
C ASP A 133 13.57 31.50 -2.29
N LEU A 134 14.76 30.92 -2.49
CA LEU A 134 15.19 29.71 -1.79
C LEU A 134 16.42 30.01 -0.95
N LYS A 135 16.42 29.58 0.32
CA LYS A 135 17.62 29.55 1.14
C LYS A 135 18.47 28.34 0.74
N GLN A 136 19.77 28.39 1.04
CA GLN A 136 20.61 27.20 0.92
C GLN A 136 20.04 26.08 1.80
N GLY A 137 19.82 24.90 1.21
CA GLY A 137 19.14 23.80 1.88
C GLY A 137 18.58 22.75 0.94
N PHE A 138 17.82 21.81 1.51
CA PHE A 138 17.22 20.69 0.80
C PHE A 138 15.71 20.81 0.78
N TYR A 139 15.10 20.73 -0.40
CA TYR A 139 13.67 20.93 -0.58
C TYR A 139 13.05 19.70 -1.24
N PRO A 140 11.89 19.22 -0.76
CA PRO A 140 11.08 18.27 -1.51
C PRO A 140 10.86 18.76 -2.94
N PHE A 141 11.10 17.91 -3.93
CA PHE A 141 10.97 18.21 -5.35
C PHE A 141 10.03 17.22 -6.02
N GLU A 142 9.09 17.69 -6.82
CA GLU A 142 8.23 16.86 -7.65
C GLU A 142 7.96 17.56 -8.99
N LEU A 143 8.19 16.85 -10.10
CA LEU A 143 7.72 17.23 -11.44
C LEU A 143 6.79 16.12 -11.95
N SER A 144 5.54 16.46 -12.22
CA SER A 144 4.54 15.56 -12.81
C SER A 144 4.24 15.99 -14.25
N TYR A 145 3.99 15.03 -15.13
CA TYR A 145 3.69 15.23 -16.55
C TYR A 145 2.73 14.16 -17.08
N PHE A 146 1.88 14.50 -18.05
CA PHE A 146 1.18 13.53 -18.88
C PHE A 146 1.19 13.97 -20.35
N GLU A 147 1.13 12.98 -21.24
CA GLU A 147 0.96 13.14 -22.68
C GLU A 147 -0.35 12.50 -23.10
N ALA A 148 -1.22 13.24 -23.79
CA ALA A 148 -2.40 12.67 -24.40
C ALA A 148 -2.08 12.13 -25.78
N THR A 149 -1.78 13.01 -26.74
CA THR A 149 -1.61 12.65 -28.16
C THR A 149 -0.78 13.66 -28.94
N VAL A 150 -0.17 13.20 -30.05
CA VAL A 150 0.42 13.98 -31.16
C VAL A 150 1.87 14.34 -30.95
N SER A 151 2.20 15.13 -29.93
CA SER A 151 3.59 15.59 -29.74
C SER A 151 3.91 15.83 -28.28
N GLU A 152 4.94 15.15 -27.80
CA GLU A 152 5.38 15.20 -26.43
C GLU A 152 6.50 16.23 -26.21
N LYS A 153 6.37 17.03 -25.16
CA LYS A 153 7.46 17.90 -24.68
C LYS A 153 7.45 18.00 -23.17
N LEU A 154 8.64 17.89 -22.58
CA LEU A 154 8.89 18.24 -21.18
C LEU A 154 10.30 18.80 -21.04
N GLU A 155 10.41 20.04 -20.58
CA GLU A 155 11.68 20.72 -20.35
C GLU A 155 11.59 21.61 -19.10
N LEU A 156 12.47 21.38 -18.13
CA LEU A 156 12.59 22.20 -16.93
C LEU A 156 13.95 22.90 -16.89
N ASN A 157 13.93 24.22 -16.99
CA ASN A 157 15.12 25.07 -16.83
C ASN A 157 15.02 25.92 -15.58
N VAL A 158 16.18 26.30 -15.05
CA VAL A 158 16.32 27.24 -13.93
C VAL A 158 17.30 28.36 -14.31
N THR A 159 16.97 29.58 -13.91
CA THR A 159 17.92 30.69 -13.80
C THR A 159 18.30 30.85 -12.34
N PHE A 160 19.57 30.67 -12.02
CA PHE A 160 20.14 30.77 -10.67
C PHE A 160 20.35 32.23 -10.25
N PRO A 161 20.54 32.51 -8.94
CA PRO A 161 20.76 33.87 -8.44
C PRO A 161 21.97 34.59 -9.07
N ASP A 162 22.96 33.83 -9.54
CA ASP A 162 24.17 34.36 -10.20
C ASP A 162 24.00 34.61 -11.71
N GLY A 163 22.80 34.38 -12.25
CA GLY A 163 22.48 34.57 -13.67
C GLY A 163 22.78 33.38 -14.58
N ARG A 164 23.38 32.28 -14.08
CA ARG A 164 23.50 31.05 -14.86
C ARG A 164 22.11 30.49 -15.20
N ARG A 165 21.95 29.98 -16.43
CA ARG A 165 20.69 29.40 -16.92
C ARG A 165 20.94 28.06 -17.59
N GLY A 166 20.02 27.12 -17.38
CA GLY A 166 20.01 25.81 -18.04
C GLY A 166 19.13 24.80 -17.30
N PRO A 167 19.24 23.49 -17.60
CA PRO A 167 18.59 22.47 -16.81
C PRO A 167 19.15 22.47 -15.39
N ILE A 168 18.39 21.93 -14.44
CA ILE A 168 18.91 21.71 -13.08
C ILE A 168 20.06 20.72 -13.18
N PRO A 169 21.28 21.06 -12.71
CA PRO A 169 22.41 20.13 -12.71
C PRO A 169 22.04 18.84 -11.97
N PRO A 170 22.27 17.65 -12.55
CA PRO A 170 21.90 16.37 -11.93
C PRO A 170 22.41 16.16 -10.50
N GLN A 171 23.54 16.79 -10.14
CA GLN A 171 24.15 16.69 -8.82
C GLN A 171 23.34 17.44 -7.74
N LEU A 172 22.44 18.35 -8.15
CA LEU A 172 21.52 19.05 -7.25
C LEU A 172 20.20 18.29 -7.08
N LEU A 173 19.99 17.22 -7.84
CA LEU A 173 18.82 16.36 -7.74
C LEU A 173 19.21 15.09 -7.01
N LEU A 174 18.55 14.86 -5.88
CA LEU A 174 18.88 13.78 -4.96
C LEU A 174 17.60 13.00 -4.63
N HIS A 175 17.77 11.76 -4.21
CA HIS A 175 16.74 10.96 -3.59
C HIS A 175 17.31 10.37 -2.31
N PRO A 176 16.48 10.00 -1.33
CA PRO A 176 16.93 9.18 -0.22
C PRO A 176 17.71 7.95 -0.73
N ALA A 177 18.96 7.79 -0.30
CA ALA A 177 19.77 6.62 -0.57
C ALA A 177 19.00 5.38 -0.13
N ASP A 178 18.77 4.43 -1.03
CA ASP A 178 17.96 3.26 -0.75
C ASP A 178 18.47 2.50 0.48
N ARG A 179 17.77 2.70 1.60
CA ARG A 179 17.26 1.63 2.45
C ARG A 179 15.74 1.82 2.57
N ALA A 180 15.02 1.26 1.59
CA ALA A 180 13.58 1.03 1.54
C ALA A 180 12.65 2.25 1.33
N PHE A 181 11.64 2.01 0.49
CA PHE A 181 10.25 2.49 0.52
C PHE A 181 9.90 3.58 1.56
N SER A 182 9.18 4.61 1.07
CA SER A 182 8.67 5.84 1.71
C SER A 182 8.62 5.92 3.25
N ALA A 183 8.75 7.13 3.82
CA ALA A 183 8.60 7.42 5.27
C ALA A 183 7.19 7.15 5.86
N GLY A 184 6.36 6.39 5.16
CA GLY A 184 5.16 5.76 5.65
C GLY A 184 5.09 4.27 5.32
N GLU A 185 5.90 3.71 4.43
CA GLU A 185 5.80 2.31 4.02
C GLU A 185 6.96 1.45 4.54
N LYS A 186 6.68 0.53 5.45
CA LYS A 186 7.64 -0.48 5.90
C LYS A 186 7.40 -1.81 5.21
N THR A 187 8.44 -2.40 4.64
CA THR A 187 8.41 -3.81 4.24
C THR A 187 9.07 -4.66 5.33
N LEU A 188 8.29 -5.55 5.93
CA LEU A 188 8.77 -6.58 6.84
C LEU A 188 8.74 -7.93 6.13
N GLN A 189 9.72 -8.78 6.42
CA GLN A 189 9.82 -10.11 5.84
C GLN A 189 10.08 -11.13 6.94
N SER A 190 9.52 -12.31 6.78
CA SER A 190 9.75 -13.43 7.68
C SER A 190 9.55 -14.74 6.95
N GLU A 191 10.39 -15.71 7.27
CA GLU A 191 10.20 -17.07 6.81
C GLU A 191 9.21 -17.78 7.72
N VAL A 192 8.22 -18.43 7.12
CA VAL A 192 7.25 -19.28 7.80
C VAL A 192 7.32 -20.66 7.19
N VAL A 193 7.42 -21.69 8.02
CA VAL A 193 7.39 -23.08 7.57
C VAL A 193 5.96 -23.57 7.59
N HIS A 194 5.49 -24.13 6.47
CA HIS A 194 4.19 -24.80 6.39
C HIS A 194 4.36 -26.15 5.70
N HIS A 195 3.89 -27.22 6.34
CA HIS A 195 4.08 -28.61 5.89
C HIS A 195 5.53 -28.95 5.50
N LYS A 196 6.49 -28.45 6.28
CA LYS A 196 7.96 -28.62 6.12
C LYS A 196 8.61 -27.79 5.00
N GLU A 197 7.84 -27.01 4.26
CA GLU A 197 8.36 -26.11 3.23
C GLU A 197 8.48 -24.67 3.76
N PRO A 198 9.61 -23.98 3.53
CA PRO A 198 9.78 -22.60 3.94
C PRO A 198 9.13 -21.65 2.92
N TYR A 199 8.42 -20.64 3.42
CA TYR A 199 7.81 -19.57 2.63
C TYR A 199 8.29 -18.22 3.15
N LEU A 200 8.82 -17.39 2.24
CA LEU A 200 9.15 -16.00 2.57
C LEU A 200 7.90 -15.13 2.46
N LEU A 201 7.34 -14.76 3.60
CA LEU A 201 6.23 -13.81 3.67
C LEU A 201 6.76 -12.38 3.63
N ARG A 202 6.03 -11.49 2.95
CA ARG A 202 6.33 -10.06 2.89
C ARG A 202 5.10 -9.25 3.26
N LEU A 203 5.22 -8.43 4.30
CA LEU A 203 4.20 -7.48 4.70
C LEU A 203 4.68 -6.08 4.34
N LYS A 204 3.97 -5.39 3.45
CA LYS A 204 4.20 -3.97 3.21
C LYS A 204 3.17 -3.17 3.99
N VAL A 205 3.59 -2.16 4.73
CA VAL A 205 2.72 -1.43 5.66
C VAL A 205 2.86 0.06 5.45
N ASP A 206 1.84 0.70 4.87
CA ASP A 206 1.74 2.14 4.67
C ASP A 206 0.96 2.83 5.81
N PHE A 207 1.70 3.54 6.68
CA PHE A 207 1.25 4.40 7.76
C PHE A 207 1.48 5.89 7.46
N SER A 208 1.68 6.28 6.20
CA SER A 208 1.87 7.69 5.81
C SER A 208 0.79 8.62 6.36
N ALA A 209 -0.47 8.15 6.39
CA ALA A 209 -1.62 8.87 6.94
C ALA A 209 -1.87 8.63 8.45
N ALA A 210 -1.01 7.87 9.13
CA ALA A 210 -1.18 7.45 10.51
C ALA A 210 0.15 7.12 11.22
N ARG A 211 1.11 8.05 11.18
CA ARG A 211 2.46 7.84 11.74
C ARG A 211 2.46 7.49 13.23
N ASP A 212 1.49 7.98 13.98
CA ASP A 212 1.28 7.63 15.39
C ASP A 212 0.99 6.13 15.62
N LEU A 213 0.56 5.40 14.59
CA LEU A 213 0.28 3.97 14.65
C LEU A 213 1.48 3.10 14.23
N GLU A 214 2.61 3.70 13.87
CA GLU A 214 3.85 2.98 13.52
C GLU A 214 4.29 1.94 14.58
N PRO A 215 4.12 2.16 15.90
CA PRO A 215 4.44 1.13 16.90
C PRO A 215 3.62 -0.16 16.79
N LEU A 216 2.46 -0.15 16.12
CA LEU A 216 1.62 -1.34 15.94
C LEU A 216 2.13 -2.28 14.84
N ILE A 217 3.06 -1.83 14.00
CA ILE A 217 3.56 -2.60 12.85
C ILE A 217 4.15 -3.94 13.30
N GLY A 218 4.88 -3.95 14.41
CA GLY A 218 5.43 -5.20 14.96
C GLY A 218 4.34 -6.21 15.30
N ARG A 219 3.26 -5.77 15.95
CA ARG A 219 2.13 -6.63 16.31
C ARG A 219 1.38 -7.16 15.08
N ILE A 220 1.20 -6.35 14.05
CA ILE A 220 0.53 -6.76 12.81
C ILE A 220 1.42 -7.72 12.01
N HIS A 221 2.73 -7.49 11.98
CA HIS A 221 3.67 -8.41 11.36
C HIS A 221 3.71 -9.76 12.09
N GLU A 222 3.75 -9.75 13.42
CA GLU A 222 3.64 -10.96 14.23
C GLU A 222 2.32 -11.69 13.97
N ALA A 223 1.20 -10.98 13.94
CA ALA A 223 -0.10 -11.56 13.57
C ALA A 223 -0.07 -12.18 12.18
N PHE A 224 0.49 -11.51 11.18
CA PHE A 224 0.61 -12.05 9.82
C PHE A 224 1.42 -13.35 9.78
N THR A 225 2.60 -13.34 10.38
CA THR A 225 3.50 -14.52 10.38
C THR A 225 2.94 -15.69 11.19
N SER A 226 2.24 -15.42 12.29
CA SER A 226 1.66 -16.46 13.14
C SER A 226 0.33 -16.99 12.63
N SER A 227 -0.47 -16.19 11.92
CA SER A 227 -1.81 -16.58 11.46
C SER A 227 -1.86 -17.08 10.02
N TRP A 228 -0.88 -16.77 9.16
CA TRP A 228 -0.92 -17.13 7.73
C TRP A 228 -1.09 -18.65 7.53
N ALA A 229 -0.19 -19.46 8.08
CA ALA A 229 -0.24 -20.92 7.93
C ALA A 229 -1.50 -21.54 8.57
N PRO A 230 -1.86 -21.21 9.84
CA PRO A 230 -3.11 -21.69 10.43
C PRO A 230 -4.36 -21.30 9.62
N THR A 231 -4.39 -20.11 9.02
CA THR A 231 -5.50 -19.68 8.16
C THR A 231 -5.61 -20.56 6.92
N LEU A 232 -4.49 -20.91 6.28
CA LEU A 232 -4.49 -21.86 5.16
C LEU A 232 -5.00 -23.23 5.59
N ASP A 233 -4.60 -23.72 6.76
CA ASP A 233 -5.03 -25.03 7.26
C ASP A 233 -6.54 -25.07 7.54
N LEU A 234 -7.09 -24.01 8.15
CA LEU A 234 -8.51 -23.86 8.47
C LEU A 234 -9.37 -23.71 7.21
N LEU A 235 -8.89 -22.98 6.20
CA LEU A 235 -9.61 -22.75 4.94
C LEU A 235 -9.28 -23.79 3.85
N GLY A 236 -8.26 -24.62 4.07
CA GLY A 236 -7.80 -25.63 3.11
C GLY A 236 -7.18 -25.06 1.84
N GLN A 237 -6.64 -23.84 1.89
CA GLN A 237 -5.95 -23.22 0.77
C GLN A 237 -4.53 -23.81 0.59
N HIS A 238 -4.08 -23.94 -0.66
CA HIS A 238 -2.75 -24.42 -0.97
C HIS A 238 -1.70 -23.30 -0.85
N SER A 239 -0.62 -23.57 -0.14
CA SER A 239 0.45 -22.57 0.08
C SER A 239 1.10 -22.08 -1.20
N ASP A 240 1.22 -22.92 -2.22
CA ASP A 240 1.77 -22.54 -3.53
C ASP A 240 0.91 -21.50 -4.25
N ALA A 241 -0.41 -21.56 -4.05
CA ALA A 241 -1.37 -20.62 -4.64
C ALA A 241 -1.63 -19.39 -3.75
N ALA A 242 -1.50 -19.52 -2.44
CA ALA A 242 -1.76 -18.46 -1.47
C ALA A 242 -0.87 -17.23 -1.68
N SER A 243 -1.39 -16.04 -1.38
CA SER A 243 -0.57 -14.83 -1.41
C SER A 243 0.47 -14.87 -0.28
N LYS A 244 1.74 -14.65 -0.65
CA LYS A 244 2.86 -14.46 0.29
C LYS A 244 3.17 -12.99 0.54
N VAL A 245 2.49 -12.10 -0.19
CA VAL A 245 2.67 -10.66 -0.11
C VAL A 245 1.35 -10.02 0.24
N VAL A 246 1.31 -9.28 1.33
CA VAL A 246 0.14 -8.53 1.78
C VAL A 246 0.54 -7.07 1.95
N HIS A 247 -0.29 -6.17 1.45
CA HIS A 247 -0.11 -4.73 1.63
C HIS A 247 -1.15 -4.24 2.63
N VAL A 248 -0.71 -3.57 3.70
CA VAL A 248 -1.58 -2.97 4.72
C VAL A 248 -1.49 -1.47 4.59
N THR A 249 -2.63 -0.79 4.51
CA THR A 249 -2.69 0.67 4.46
C THR A 249 -3.60 1.20 5.56
N PHE A 250 -3.12 2.18 6.33
CA PHE A 250 -3.92 2.86 7.34
C PHE A 250 -4.53 4.12 6.75
N LYS A 251 -5.87 4.23 6.74
CA LYS A 251 -6.56 5.40 6.18
C LYS A 251 -7.59 6.00 7.14
N PRO A 252 -7.67 7.35 7.24
CA PRO A 252 -8.79 8.03 7.88
C PRO A 252 -10.05 7.97 7.00
N GLY A 253 -11.21 8.26 7.59
CA GLY A 253 -12.47 8.43 6.84
C GLY A 253 -13.20 7.13 6.46
N ILE A 254 -12.70 5.97 6.86
CA ILE A 254 -13.36 4.67 6.64
C ILE A 254 -14.35 4.40 7.77
N LYS A 255 -15.59 4.05 7.41
CA LYS A 255 -16.67 3.71 8.36
C LYS A 255 -16.50 2.32 8.96
N ALA A 256 -16.13 1.33 8.15
CA ALA A 256 -15.84 -0.03 8.59
C ALA A 256 -14.51 -0.11 9.37
N PRO A 257 -14.30 -1.16 10.20
CA PRO A 257 -13.01 -1.39 10.87
C PRO A 257 -11.85 -1.54 9.88
N ALA A 258 -12.07 -2.33 8.82
CA ALA A 258 -11.15 -2.54 7.72
C ALA A 258 -11.92 -3.09 6.51
N TYR A 259 -11.21 -3.30 5.40
CA TYR A 259 -11.67 -4.11 4.26
C TYR A 259 -10.45 -4.65 3.49
N ALA A 260 -10.64 -5.76 2.78
CA ALA A 260 -9.64 -6.36 1.90
C ALA A 260 -10.06 -6.32 0.43
N GLU A 261 -9.10 -6.09 -0.46
CA GLU A 261 -9.27 -6.15 -1.91
C GLU A 261 -8.00 -6.70 -2.55
N GLY A 262 -8.12 -7.86 -3.21
CA GLY A 262 -6.96 -8.58 -3.75
C GLY A 262 -5.95 -8.93 -2.66
N ARG A 263 -4.79 -8.25 -2.67
CA ARG A 263 -3.73 -8.42 -1.65
C ARG A 263 -3.63 -7.25 -0.68
N ASN A 264 -4.50 -6.26 -0.84
CA ASN A 264 -4.50 -5.04 -0.04
C ASN A 264 -5.50 -5.17 1.11
N ILE A 265 -5.06 -4.82 2.31
CA ILE A 265 -5.88 -4.68 3.51
C ILE A 265 -5.83 -3.21 3.90
N THR A 266 -6.99 -2.55 3.92
CA THR A 266 -7.08 -1.16 4.38
C THR A 266 -7.73 -1.11 5.75
N ILE A 267 -7.03 -0.57 6.74
CA ILE A 267 -7.50 -0.49 8.13
C ILE A 267 -7.87 0.95 8.50
N SER A 268 -9.03 1.13 9.13
CA SER A 268 -9.51 2.44 9.59
C SER A 268 -8.70 2.94 10.78
N THR A 269 -8.04 4.10 10.62
CA THR A 269 -7.29 4.75 11.71
C THR A 269 -8.20 5.15 12.87
N ALA A 270 -9.45 5.53 12.58
CA ALA A 270 -10.44 5.88 13.59
C ALA A 270 -10.95 4.66 14.36
N HIS A 271 -10.99 3.47 13.76
CA HIS A 271 -11.30 2.25 14.48
C HIS A 271 -10.15 1.86 15.41
N LEU A 272 -8.92 1.83 14.90
CA LEU A 272 -7.73 1.45 15.67
C LEU A 272 -7.52 2.30 16.91
N ARG A 273 -7.67 3.63 16.78
CA ARG A 273 -7.52 4.53 17.94
C ARG A 273 -8.61 4.33 18.99
N ARG A 274 -9.80 3.87 18.59
CA ARG A 274 -10.92 3.59 19.53
C ARG A 274 -10.84 2.20 20.15
N ASN A 275 -10.37 1.20 19.40
CA ASN A 275 -10.35 -0.20 19.79
C ASN A 275 -8.98 -0.83 19.47
N PRO A 276 -7.89 -0.37 20.10
CA PRO A 276 -6.54 -0.83 19.77
C PRO A 276 -6.34 -2.33 20.02
N GLU A 277 -7.09 -2.92 20.95
CA GLU A 277 -7.05 -4.37 21.22
C GLU A 277 -7.75 -5.22 20.15
N ASP A 278 -8.65 -4.64 19.35
CA ASP A 278 -9.37 -5.36 18.29
C ASP A 278 -8.57 -5.46 16.99
N THR A 279 -7.48 -4.68 16.88
CA THR A 279 -6.62 -4.56 15.70
C THR A 279 -6.21 -5.90 15.10
N ILE A 280 -5.80 -6.85 15.95
CA ILE A 280 -5.26 -8.14 15.51
C ILE A 280 -6.38 -9.04 14.99
N GLY A 281 -7.53 -9.04 15.66
CA GLY A 281 -8.70 -9.78 15.19
C GLY A 281 -9.24 -9.25 13.87
N VAL A 282 -9.32 -7.92 13.72
CA VAL A 282 -9.68 -7.27 12.45
C VAL A 282 -8.67 -7.61 11.35
N PHE A 283 -7.38 -7.53 11.63
CA PHE A 283 -6.36 -7.91 10.65
C PHE A 283 -6.48 -9.37 10.20
N ILE A 284 -6.71 -10.32 11.12
CA ILE A 284 -6.87 -11.74 10.79
C ILE A 284 -8.14 -11.99 9.96
N HIS A 285 -9.23 -11.27 10.24
CA HIS A 285 -10.43 -11.30 9.40
C HIS A 285 -10.10 -10.89 7.95
N GLU A 286 -9.45 -9.74 7.77
CA GLU A 286 -9.08 -9.26 6.43
C GLU A 286 -8.05 -10.13 5.72
N LEU A 287 -7.08 -10.68 6.47
CA LEU A 287 -6.13 -11.65 5.94
C LEU A 287 -6.84 -12.90 5.45
N SER A 288 -7.90 -13.33 6.13
CA SER A 288 -8.71 -14.47 5.68
C SER A 288 -9.29 -14.20 4.29
N HIS A 289 -9.80 -13.01 4.01
CA HIS A 289 -10.27 -12.66 2.66
C HIS A 289 -9.17 -12.70 1.60
N VAL A 290 -7.96 -12.22 1.93
CA VAL A 290 -6.79 -12.31 1.02
C VAL A 290 -6.45 -13.77 0.70
N LEU A 291 -6.60 -14.69 1.66
CA LEU A 291 -6.23 -16.10 1.51
C LEU A 291 -7.37 -16.99 0.97
N GLN A 292 -8.62 -16.59 1.17
CA GLN A 292 -9.80 -17.22 0.58
C GLN A 292 -9.67 -17.22 -0.95
N ASP A 293 -9.29 -16.09 -1.57
CA ASP A 293 -9.27 -15.90 -3.04
C ASP A 293 -10.47 -16.56 -3.75
N TYR A 294 -11.66 -16.42 -3.16
CA TYR A 294 -12.86 -17.06 -3.69
C TYR A 294 -13.33 -16.44 -5.01
N ARG A 295 -12.84 -15.24 -5.36
CA ARG A 295 -13.19 -14.50 -6.59
C ARG A 295 -14.69 -14.34 -6.81
N GLY A 296 -15.43 -14.11 -5.72
CA GLY A 296 -16.89 -13.96 -5.74
C GLY A 296 -17.65 -15.27 -5.96
N ARG A 297 -16.98 -16.43 -5.83
CA ARG A 297 -17.62 -17.74 -5.92
C ARG A 297 -18.04 -18.19 -4.52
N GLY A 298 -19.22 -18.80 -4.42
CA GLY A 298 -19.78 -19.27 -3.15
C GLY A 298 -20.66 -18.26 -2.43
N PRO A 299 -21.30 -18.66 -1.31
CA PRO A 299 -22.27 -17.83 -0.61
C PRO A 299 -21.60 -16.72 0.21
N GLY A 300 -22.08 -15.48 0.08
CA GLY A 300 -21.51 -14.35 0.82
C GLY A 300 -21.53 -14.51 2.34
N TRP A 301 -22.58 -15.13 2.90
CA TRP A 301 -22.66 -15.42 4.34
C TRP A 301 -21.53 -16.35 4.80
N PHE A 302 -21.12 -17.30 3.95
CA PHE A 302 -20.03 -18.22 4.22
C PHE A 302 -18.70 -17.51 4.06
N THR A 303 -18.54 -16.66 3.05
CA THR A 303 -17.33 -15.85 2.85
C THR A 303 -17.01 -15.00 4.08
N GLU A 304 -17.97 -14.20 4.55
CA GLU A 304 -17.80 -13.38 5.74
C GLU A 304 -17.72 -14.22 7.03
N GLY A 305 -18.61 -15.22 7.15
CA GLY A 305 -18.67 -16.08 8.34
C GLY A 305 -17.44 -16.95 8.55
N SER A 306 -16.79 -17.41 7.46
CA SER A 306 -15.56 -18.20 7.52
C SER A 306 -14.34 -17.35 7.84
N ALA A 307 -14.30 -16.07 7.43
CA ALA A 307 -13.26 -15.13 7.86
C ALA A 307 -13.31 -14.88 9.38
N ASP A 308 -14.52 -14.66 9.92
CA ASP A 308 -14.71 -14.52 11.37
C ASP A 308 -14.56 -15.86 12.13
N TYR A 309 -14.82 -17.00 11.48
CA TYR A 309 -14.49 -18.33 12.03
C TYR A 309 -12.99 -18.49 12.22
N VAL A 310 -12.16 -18.09 11.24
CA VAL A 310 -10.70 -18.09 11.39
C VAL A 310 -10.29 -17.18 12.53
N ARG A 311 -10.81 -15.94 12.57
CA ARG A 311 -10.58 -15.01 13.68
C ARG A 311 -10.90 -15.63 15.04
N PHE A 312 -12.06 -16.29 15.18
CA PHE A 312 -12.46 -16.95 16.42
C PHE A 312 -11.51 -18.09 16.80
N LYS A 313 -11.13 -18.95 15.84
CA LYS A 313 -10.23 -20.08 16.09
C LYS A 313 -8.82 -19.66 16.50
N LEU A 314 -8.33 -18.55 15.94
CA LEU A 314 -6.97 -18.06 16.24
C LEU A 314 -6.93 -17.14 17.46
N ASN A 315 -8.02 -16.46 17.79
CA ASN A 315 -8.12 -15.57 18.95
C ASN A 315 -9.39 -15.85 19.79
N PRO A 316 -9.53 -17.05 20.39
CA PRO A 316 -10.75 -17.43 21.09
C PRO A 316 -11.03 -16.56 22.32
N ASP A 317 -10.01 -15.90 22.87
CA ASP A 317 -10.11 -15.09 24.09
C ASP A 317 -10.18 -13.58 23.81
N ASP A 318 -10.32 -13.12 22.57
CA ASP A 318 -10.45 -11.69 22.30
C ASP A 318 -11.85 -11.15 22.69
N ALA A 319 -11.98 -9.81 22.73
CA ALA A 319 -13.24 -9.17 23.10
C ALA A 319 -14.38 -9.50 22.14
N TRP A 320 -14.05 -9.68 20.86
CA TRP A 320 -14.99 -10.01 19.80
C TRP A 320 -15.51 -11.45 19.93
N ALA A 321 -14.66 -12.43 20.22
CA ALA A 321 -15.02 -13.82 20.45
C ALA A 321 -15.90 -13.95 21.70
N ARG A 322 -15.60 -13.20 22.77
CA ARG A 322 -16.50 -13.07 23.93
C ARG A 322 -17.84 -12.43 23.56
N HIS A 323 -17.87 -11.50 22.62
CA HIS A 323 -19.12 -10.92 22.12
C HIS A 323 -19.91 -11.97 21.32
N CYS A 324 -19.26 -12.71 20.43
CA CYS A 324 -19.86 -13.80 19.67
C CYS A 324 -20.52 -14.84 20.59
N ARG A 325 -19.82 -15.32 21.63
CA ARG A 325 -20.39 -16.26 22.63
C ARG A 325 -21.63 -15.73 23.35
N ARG A 326 -21.69 -14.42 23.61
CA ARG A 326 -22.81 -13.78 24.33
C ARG A 326 -24.01 -13.44 23.43
N ASN A 327 -23.81 -13.31 22.12
CA ASN A 327 -24.81 -12.76 21.19
C ASN A 327 -25.13 -13.74 20.05
N ILE A 328 -25.28 -15.02 20.37
CA ILE A 328 -25.59 -16.08 19.41
C ILE A 328 -26.99 -15.87 18.83
N GLN A 329 -27.07 -15.76 17.49
CA GLN A 329 -28.31 -15.62 16.74
C GLN A 329 -28.70 -16.94 16.08
N ARG A 330 -29.44 -17.78 16.80
CA ARG A 330 -29.83 -19.13 16.34
C ARG A 330 -30.83 -19.13 15.20
N ASP A 331 -31.61 -18.06 15.10
CA ASP A 331 -32.61 -17.81 14.06
C ASP A 331 -32.03 -17.17 12.79
N ASN A 332 -30.76 -16.77 12.80
CA ASN A 332 -30.10 -16.10 11.68
C ASN A 332 -28.70 -16.68 11.36
N PRO A 333 -28.56 -17.98 11.05
CA PRO A 333 -27.26 -18.62 10.77
C PRO A 333 -26.56 -18.09 9.50
N PHE A 334 -27.28 -17.39 8.62
CA PHE A 334 -26.74 -16.83 7.37
C PHE A 334 -26.57 -15.31 7.42
N GLY A 335 -26.54 -14.72 8.61
CA GLY A 335 -26.42 -13.27 8.81
C GLY A 335 -25.04 -12.66 8.49
N SER A 336 -24.10 -13.42 7.91
CA SER A 336 -22.68 -13.08 7.78
C SER A 336 -22.00 -12.91 9.15
N TYR A 337 -20.70 -12.58 9.18
CA TYR A 337 -19.94 -12.26 10.40
C TYR A 337 -20.18 -13.24 11.58
N TRP A 338 -20.33 -12.72 12.80
CA TRP A 338 -20.49 -13.53 14.02
C TRP A 338 -21.72 -14.47 14.00
N PRO A 339 -22.92 -14.13 13.45
CA PRO A 339 -24.01 -15.11 13.32
C PRO A 339 -23.59 -16.35 12.54
N SER A 340 -22.98 -16.14 11.37
CA SER A 340 -22.54 -17.25 10.51
C SER A 340 -21.36 -17.99 11.10
N THR A 341 -20.42 -17.31 11.76
CA THR A 341 -19.34 -17.98 12.51
C THR A 341 -19.85 -18.90 13.59
N ALA A 342 -20.84 -18.47 14.39
CA ALA A 342 -21.41 -19.29 15.45
C ALA A 342 -22.07 -20.55 14.88
N PHE A 343 -22.73 -20.45 13.71
CA PHE A 343 -23.27 -21.60 13.01
C PHE A 343 -22.17 -22.54 12.49
N LEU A 344 -21.11 -22.02 11.87
CA LEU A 344 -19.98 -22.84 11.39
C LEU A 344 -19.27 -23.57 12.53
N LEU A 345 -19.05 -22.91 13.67
CA LEU A 345 -18.46 -23.53 14.86
C LEU A 345 -19.37 -24.64 15.42
N TYR A 346 -20.69 -24.40 15.47
CA TYR A 346 -21.67 -25.42 15.86
C TYR A 346 -21.59 -26.66 14.96
N LEU A 347 -21.52 -26.46 13.65
CA LEU A 347 -21.46 -27.56 12.68
C LEU A 347 -20.23 -28.43 12.92
N GLU A 348 -19.04 -27.84 13.06
CA GLU A 348 -17.84 -28.63 13.28
C GLU A 348 -17.80 -29.28 14.67
N ALA A 349 -18.33 -28.62 15.70
CA ALA A 349 -18.45 -29.22 17.03
C ALA A 349 -19.41 -30.41 17.06
N THR A 350 -20.53 -30.32 16.33
CA THR A 350 -21.59 -31.33 16.30
C THR A 350 -21.22 -32.52 15.43
N TYR A 351 -20.70 -32.25 14.23
CA TYR A 351 -20.43 -33.29 13.23
C TYR A 351 -19.00 -33.81 13.27
N GLN A 352 -18.09 -33.16 13.99
CA GLN A 352 -16.68 -33.54 14.13
C GLN A 352 -15.98 -33.75 12.77
N LYS A 353 -16.31 -32.90 11.80
CA LYS A 353 -15.78 -32.90 10.44
C LYS A 353 -15.20 -31.53 10.10
N PRO A 354 -14.19 -31.45 9.21
CA PRO A 354 -13.59 -30.18 8.78
C PRO A 354 -14.48 -29.49 7.73
N ILE A 355 -15.71 -29.15 8.11
CA ILE A 355 -16.76 -28.65 7.20
C ILE A 355 -16.33 -27.33 6.57
N VAL A 356 -15.79 -26.39 7.36
CA VAL A 356 -15.38 -25.07 6.84
C VAL A 356 -14.28 -25.25 5.79
N LYS A 357 -13.28 -26.06 6.10
CA LYS A 357 -12.19 -26.40 5.18
C LYS A 357 -12.70 -27.00 3.88
N ALA A 358 -13.57 -28.02 3.96
CA ALA A 358 -14.08 -28.72 2.79
C ALA A 358 -14.92 -27.82 1.88
N VAL A 359 -15.80 -26.99 2.46
CA VAL A 359 -16.60 -26.02 1.69
C VAL A 359 -15.69 -24.96 1.06
N SER A 360 -14.77 -24.39 1.83
CA SER A 360 -13.79 -23.42 1.33
C SER A 360 -12.98 -23.97 0.15
N GLN A 361 -12.47 -25.20 0.26
CA GLN A 361 -11.75 -25.88 -0.82
C GLN A 361 -12.59 -26.04 -2.08
N SER A 362 -13.88 -26.36 -1.94
CA SER A 362 -14.76 -26.47 -3.11
C SER A 362 -14.97 -25.14 -3.82
N ILE A 363 -15.00 -24.04 -3.08
CA ILE A 363 -15.10 -22.69 -3.63
C ILE A 363 -13.81 -22.32 -4.37
N ILE A 364 -12.66 -22.57 -3.75
CA ILE A 364 -11.32 -22.31 -4.34
C ILE A 364 -11.15 -23.12 -5.64
N ALA A 365 -11.58 -24.38 -5.64
CA ALA A 365 -11.53 -25.29 -6.79
C ALA A 365 -12.60 -25.02 -7.85
N GLU A 366 -13.41 -23.96 -7.69
CA GLU A 366 -14.47 -23.56 -8.61
C GLU A 366 -15.55 -24.63 -8.83
N ASN A 367 -15.77 -25.51 -7.86
CA ASN A 367 -16.70 -26.63 -7.94
C ASN A 367 -17.78 -26.63 -6.84
N TYR A 368 -17.89 -25.54 -6.08
CA TYR A 368 -18.90 -25.39 -5.05
C TYR A 368 -20.31 -25.63 -5.61
N GLN A 369 -21.04 -26.53 -4.95
CA GLN A 369 -22.46 -26.79 -5.19
C GLN A 369 -23.19 -26.90 -3.84
N PRO A 370 -24.44 -26.43 -3.72
CA PRO A 370 -25.19 -26.51 -2.46
C PRO A 370 -25.30 -27.93 -1.87
N GLY A 371 -25.21 -28.97 -2.69
CA GLY A 371 -25.22 -30.37 -2.24
C GLY A 371 -24.06 -30.75 -1.31
N ILE A 372 -22.94 -30.01 -1.33
CA ILE A 372 -21.75 -30.33 -0.52
C ILE A 372 -22.04 -30.41 0.98
N TRP A 373 -22.99 -29.61 1.47
CA TRP A 373 -23.41 -29.65 2.88
C TRP A 373 -23.99 -31.00 3.24
N GLN A 374 -24.82 -31.58 2.35
CA GLN A 374 -25.39 -32.91 2.53
C GLN A 374 -24.35 -34.00 2.35
N ASP A 375 -23.44 -33.87 1.40
CA ASP A 375 -22.36 -34.85 1.19
C ASP A 375 -21.46 -34.96 2.43
N ILE A 376 -21.16 -33.84 3.08
CA ILE A 376 -20.31 -33.83 4.28
C ILE A 376 -21.09 -34.24 5.53
N THR A 377 -22.31 -33.72 5.74
CA THR A 377 -23.02 -33.85 7.03
C THR A 377 -24.14 -34.89 7.03
N GLY A 378 -24.59 -35.33 5.86
CA GLY A 378 -25.80 -36.14 5.68
C GLY A 378 -27.10 -35.32 5.69
N LYS A 379 -27.06 -34.00 5.84
CA LYS A 379 -28.23 -33.11 5.89
C LYS A 379 -28.09 -31.91 4.93
N SER A 380 -29.20 -31.47 4.34
CA SER A 380 -29.20 -30.22 3.57
C SER A 380 -28.87 -29.01 4.46
N LEU A 381 -28.43 -27.91 3.84
CA LEU A 381 -28.10 -26.69 4.56
C LEU A 381 -29.29 -26.14 5.37
N GLU A 382 -30.52 -26.26 4.84
CA GLU A 382 -31.76 -25.85 5.50
C GLU A 382 -32.05 -26.72 6.73
N ALA A 383 -31.83 -28.03 6.62
CA ALA A 383 -32.01 -28.96 7.73
C ALA A 383 -30.98 -28.71 8.85
N LEU A 384 -29.74 -28.39 8.48
CA LEU A 384 -28.69 -27.98 9.43
C LEU A 384 -29.05 -26.66 10.15
N ALA A 385 -29.55 -25.67 9.42
CA ALA A 385 -30.00 -24.41 10.02
C ALA A 385 -31.18 -24.61 10.98
N ALA A 386 -32.16 -25.44 10.61
CA ALA A 386 -33.31 -25.77 11.46
C ALA A 386 -32.91 -26.54 12.72
N GLU A 387 -31.86 -27.36 12.64
CA GLU A 387 -31.27 -28.04 13.79
C GLU A 387 -30.54 -27.07 14.72
N TYR A 388 -29.71 -26.19 14.15
CA TYR A 388 -29.01 -25.15 14.90
C TYR A 388 -29.97 -24.22 15.64
N ALA A 389 -31.07 -23.82 15.00
CA ALA A 389 -32.12 -22.99 15.58
C ALA A 389 -32.70 -23.56 16.89
N LYS A 390 -32.69 -24.88 17.04
CA LYS A 390 -33.21 -25.61 18.22
C LYS A 390 -32.12 -26.01 19.21
N SER A 391 -30.85 -25.82 18.88
CA SER A 391 -29.73 -26.25 19.70
C SER A 391 -29.55 -25.36 20.94
N SER A 392 -29.07 -25.95 22.04
CA SER A 392 -28.58 -25.21 23.20
C SER A 392 -27.06 -24.97 23.15
N TRP A 393 -26.41 -25.32 22.04
CA TRP A 393 -24.95 -25.26 21.91
C TRP A 393 -24.46 -23.82 21.97
N THR A 394 -23.27 -23.64 22.56
CA THR A 394 -22.54 -22.38 22.61
C THR A 394 -21.06 -22.64 22.29
N PRO A 395 -20.37 -21.73 21.58
CA PRO A 395 -18.94 -21.87 21.35
C PRO A 395 -18.17 -21.88 22.66
N GLU A 396 -17.26 -22.85 22.82
CA GLU A 396 -16.32 -22.92 23.94
C GLU A 396 -15.34 -21.75 23.92
#